data_AF-A0A0D2DMQ9-F1
#
_entry.id   AF-A0A0D2DMQ9-F1
#
_cell.length_a   1.000
_cell.length_b   1.000
_cell.length_c   1.000
_cell.angle_alpha   90.00
_cell.angle_beta   90.00
_cell.angle_gamma   90.00
#
_symmetry.space_group_name_H-M   'P 1'
#
loop_
_entity.id
_entity.type
_entity.pdbx_description
1 polymer ?
#
loop_
_entity_poly.entity_id
_entity_poly.type
_entity_poly.pdbx_seq_one_letter_code
_entity_poly.pdbx_strand_id
1 'polypeptide(L)' 'MVPRPCVVFGAGVIGLSTALELKRRDASARVVILVKYFPGDRSIKYCSPWAGANWLSTATDNGRKEEWDAET' A
#
# COMPACT_ATOMS: atom_id res chain seq x y z
N MET A 1 -13.77 8.51 23.14
CA MET A 1 -13.02 7.32 22.71
C MET A 1 -11.55 7.69 22.65
N VAL A 2 -10.65 6.92 23.29
CA VAL A 2 -9.20 7.22 23.25
C VAL A 2 -8.68 6.83 21.85
N PRO A 3 -7.95 7.71 21.14
CA PRO A 3 -7.40 7.39 19.82
C PRO A 3 -6.50 6.16 19.92
N ARG A 4 -6.70 5.17 19.04
CA ARG A 4 -5.78 4.04 18.92
C ARG A 4 -4.59 4.49 18.04
N PRO A 5 -3.38 4.63 18.59
CA PRO A 5 -2.22 5.01 17.79
C PRO A 5 -1.77 3.83 16.92
N CYS A 6 -1.48 4.09 15.65
CA CYS A 6 -0.89 3.12 14.74
C CYS A 6 0.28 3.76 13.99
N VAL A 7 1.39 3.06 13.90
CA VAL A 7 2.58 3.51 13.16
C VAL A 7 2.76 2.61 11.95
N VAL A 8 2.79 3.21 10.77
CA VAL A 8 3.08 2.54 9.50
C VAL A 8 4.52 2.86 9.10
N PHE A 9 5.33 1.84 8.85
CA PHE A 9 6.71 2.00 8.41
C PHE A 9 6.79 1.96 6.87
N GLY A 10 7.22 3.08 6.27
CA GLY A 10 7.41 3.23 4.83
C GLY A 10 6.22 3.89 4.10
N ALA A 11 6.54 4.75 3.12
CA ALA A 11 5.56 5.42 2.23
C ALA A 11 5.62 4.86 0.81
N GLY A 12 5.84 3.55 0.66
CA GLY A 12 5.52 2.88 -0.60
C GLY A 12 4.01 2.73 -0.78
N VAL A 13 3.59 2.27 -1.96
CA VAL A 13 2.17 2.03 -2.26
C VAL A 13 1.49 1.16 -1.19
N ILE A 14 2.19 0.13 -0.68
CA ILE A 14 1.68 -0.72 0.40
C ILE A 14 1.43 0.11 1.68
N GLY A 15 2.44 0.84 2.16
CA GLY A 15 2.31 1.62 3.40
C GLY A 15 1.26 2.72 3.31
N LEU A 16 1.19 3.46 2.20
CA LEU A 16 0.21 4.52 2.01
C LEU A 16 -1.22 3.98 1.89
N SER A 17 -1.42 2.90 1.12
CA SER A 17 -2.74 2.26 1.01
C SER A 17 -3.20 1.69 2.35
N THR A 18 -2.30 1.04 3.11
CA THR A 18 -2.63 0.57 4.47
C THR A 18 -2.98 1.74 5.41
N ALA A 19 -2.20 2.81 5.41
CA ALA A 19 -2.47 3.99 6.23
C ALA A 19 -3.83 4.63 5.91
N LEU A 20 -4.16 4.71 4.62
CA LEU A 20 -5.45 5.21 4.14
C LEU A 20 -6.60 4.31 4.61
N GLU A 21 -6.48 3.00 4.42
CA GLU A 21 -7.51 2.03 4.82
C GLU A 21 -7.73 1.99 6.33
N LEU A 22 -6.65 2.10 7.13
CA LEU A 22 -6.76 2.24 8.59
C LEU A 22 -7.59 3.48 8.97
N LYS A 23 -7.34 4.61 8.31
CA LYS A 23 -8.06 5.86 8.59
C LYS A 23 -9.51 5.82 8.11
N ARG A 24 -9.79 5.13 7.00
CA ARG A 24 -11.15 4.92 6.47
C ARG A 24 -12.00 4.04 7.38
N ARG A 25 -11.42 2.95 7.89
CA ARG A 25 -12.13 1.98 8.75
C ARG A 25 -12.29 2.47 10.18
N ASP A 26 -11.36 3.29 10.66
CA ASP A 26 -11.44 3.94 11.97
C ASP A 26 -11.00 5.41 11.85
N ALA A 27 -11.99 6.31 11.73
CA ALA A 27 -11.73 7.74 11.67
C ALA A 27 -11.06 8.28 12.95
N SER A 28 -11.22 7.60 14.09
CA SER A 28 -10.59 7.97 15.36
C SER A 28 -9.14 7.49 15.49
N ALA A 29 -8.70 6.58 14.61
CA ALA A 29 -7.33 6.10 14.60
C ALA A 29 -6.35 7.26 14.31
N ARG A 30 -5.28 7.31 15.10
CA ARG A 30 -4.16 8.23 14.87
C ARG A 30 -3.06 7.47 14.13
N VAL A 31 -3.03 7.62 12.82
CA VAL A 31 -2.04 6.99 11.95
C VAL A 31 -0.84 7.91 11.79
N VAL A 32 0.35 7.40 12.09
CA VAL A 32 1.64 8.07 11.84
C VAL A 32 2.42 7.22 10.85
N ILE A 33 2.93 7.85 9.79
CA ILE A 33 3.75 7.17 8.79
C ILE A 33 5.21 7.57 9.03
N LEU A 34 6.05 6.60 9.40
CA LEU A 34 7.48 6.82 9.62
C LEU A 34 8.27 6.33 8.41
N VAL A 35 9.00 7.23 7.74
CA VAL A 35 9.60 6.95 6.44
C VAL A 35 10.98 7.55 6.30
N LYS A 36 11.81 6.90 5.48
CA LYS A 36 13.08 7.45 4.99
C LYS A 36 12.91 8.21 3.66
N TYR A 37 11.98 7.76 2.82
CA TYR A 37 11.71 8.33 1.51
C TYR A 37 10.23 8.66 1.41
N PHE A 38 9.94 9.86 0.92
CA PHE A 38 8.59 10.35 0.66
C PHE A 38 8.20 10.11 -0.80
N PRO A 39 6.89 10.09 -1.12
CA PRO A 39 6.44 10.16 -2.50
C PRO A 39 7.08 11.35 -3.22
N GLY A 40 7.67 11.10 -4.39
CA GLY A 40 8.48 12.08 -5.13
C GLY A 40 9.99 11.85 -5.02
N ASP A 41 10.47 11.25 -3.93
CA ASP A 41 11.87 10.85 -3.81
C ASP A 41 12.18 9.72 -4.80
N ARG A 42 13.40 9.72 -5.33
CA ARG A 42 13.93 8.62 -6.14
C ARG A 42 15.14 8.02 -5.47
N SER A 43 15.07 6.72 -5.19
CA SER A 43 16.16 5.97 -4.59
C SER A 43 16.06 4.50 -5.00
N ILE A 44 17.19 3.84 -5.20
CA ILE A 44 17.24 2.38 -5.40
C ILE A 44 16.67 1.61 -4.20
N LYS A 45 16.58 2.25 -3.01
CA LYS A 45 16.00 1.68 -1.79
C LYS A 45 14.52 2.04 -1.61
N TYR A 46 13.87 2.61 -2.63
CA TYR A 46 12.46 2.98 -2.62
C TYR A 46 11.83 2.55 -3.95
N CYS A 47 11.07 1.46 -3.92
CA CYS A 47 10.61 0.78 -5.14
C CYS A 47 9.48 1.53 -5.87
N SER A 48 8.52 2.11 -5.13
CA SER A 48 7.28 2.65 -5.70
C SER A 48 7.45 3.66 -6.86
N PRO A 49 8.42 4.59 -6.86
CA PRO A 49 8.63 5.51 -7.98
C PRO A 49 9.10 4.87 -9.30
N TRP A 50 9.56 3.62 -9.27
CA TRP A 50 10.06 2.91 -10.46
C TRP A 50 9.00 2.03 -11.12
N ALA A 51 7.85 1.86 -10.48
CA ALA A 51 6.77 1.05 -11.01
C ALA A 51 6.16 1.70 -12.27
N GLY A 52 5.62 0.87 -13.17
CA GLY A 52 4.98 1.31 -14.42
C GLY A 52 3.83 2.31 -14.19
N ALA A 53 2.75 1.98 -13.49
CA ALA A 53 2.24 0.69 -12.99
C ALA A 53 0.88 0.43 -13.65
N ASN A 54 0.56 -0.83 -13.97
CA ASN A 54 -0.71 -1.24 -14.53
C ASN A 54 -1.23 -2.46 -13.78
N TRP A 55 -2.55 -2.68 -13.86
CA TRP A 55 -3.12 -3.95 -13.48
C TRP A 55 -2.99 -4.90 -14.67
N LEU A 56 -2.27 -6.01 -14.47
CA LEU A 56 -2.06 -7.06 -15.45
C LEU A 56 -1.81 -8.34 -14.67
N SER A 57 -2.73 -9.30 -14.80
CA SER A 57 -2.57 -10.64 -14.22
C SER A 57 -1.23 -11.23 -14.64
N THR A 58 -0.52 -11.79 -13.67
CA THR A 58 0.66 -12.63 -13.90
C THR A 58 0.37 -14.10 -13.63
N ALA A 59 -0.85 -14.42 -13.21
CA ALA A 59 -1.34 -15.78 -13.08
C ALA A 59 -1.75 -16.28 -14.47
N THR A 60 -1.15 -17.40 -14.89
CA THR A 60 -1.36 -18.01 -16.20
C THR A 60 -1.50 -19.53 -16.10
N ASP A 61 -1.81 -20.03 -14.91
CA ASP A 61 -1.88 -21.45 -14.59
C ASP A 61 -3.31 -21.99 -14.54
N ASN A 62 -4.31 -21.19 -14.96
CA ASN A 62 -5.74 -21.42 -14.75
C ASN A 62 -6.07 -21.73 -13.27
N GLY A 63 -5.24 -21.24 -12.35
CA GLY A 63 -5.42 -21.41 -10.92
C GLY A 63 -6.32 -20.35 -10.33
N ARG A 64 -6.64 -20.51 -9.04
CA ARG A 64 -7.50 -19.56 -8.28
C ARG A 64 -7.01 -18.11 -8.33
N LYS A 65 -5.70 -17.90 -8.51
CA LYS A 65 -5.15 -16.54 -8.61
C LYS A 65 -5.56 -15.86 -9.91
N GLU A 66 -5.65 -16.61 -11.00
CA GLU A 66 -6.11 -16.09 -12.29
C GLU A 66 -7.59 -15.72 -12.23
N GLU A 67 -8.41 -16.55 -11.57
CA GLU A 67 -9.82 -16.22 -11.30
C GLU A 67 -9.96 -14.93 -10.47
N TRP A 68 -9.22 -14.81 -9.37
CA TRP A 68 -9.25 -13.60 -8.54
C TRP A 68 -8.78 -12.37 -9.30
N ASP A 69 -7.72 -12.52 -10.10
CA ASP A 69 -7.21 -11.43 -10.90
C ASP A 69 -8.30 -11.00 -11.91
N ALA A 70 -8.97 -11.92 -12.63
CA ALA A 70 -10.00 -11.58 -13.61
C ALA A 70 -11.23 -10.81 -13.07
N GLU A 71 -11.51 -10.90 -11.77
CA GLU A 71 -12.59 -10.18 -11.09
C GLU A 71 -12.19 -8.78 -10.58
N THR A 72 -10.91 -8.41 -10.67
CA THR A 72 -10.35 -7.14 -10.19
C THR A 72 -9.81 -6.25 -11.29
#